data_AF-A0A5J5UXT9-F1
#
_entry.id   AF-A0A5J5UXT9-F1
#
_cell.length_a   1.000
_cell.length_b   1.000
_cell.length_c   1.000
_cell.angle_alpha   90.00
_cell.angle_beta   90.00
_cell.angle_gamma   90.00
#
_symmetry.space_group_name_H-M   'P 1'
#
loop_
_entity.id
_entity.type
_entity.pdbx_description
1 polymer ?
#
loop_
_entity_poly.entity_id
_entity_poly.type
_entity_poly.pdbx_seq_one_letter_code
_entity_poly.pdbx_strand_id
1 'polypeptide(L)'
;MPSKVNAVVNAIRQKLPSRRWPLIVLHNKRITGRKMDEPVNKALIDKWKNADALYSTPTGSNDDWYWLYAAIKFKCLIVTNDEMRDHTFQLLGNEFFPKWKERHQVHFSFSNTSPVVYMPPPCSVVIQESEKGHWHIPIASELDYDSERTWLCIRRANSHTVKEDSVAITEDSQSLNRNKEHTKSTTQTKVNSNFLPLNNGNYDKPRKLAEEMYKNITSISFASVSSDQHKLLSEIEAAEMLGNCVIDFQI
;
A
#
# COMPACT_ATOMS: atom_id res chain seq x y z
N MET A 1 26.83 -12.39 3.11
CA MET A 1 25.56 -11.74 3.54
C MET A 1 25.50 -10.28 3.05
N PRO A 2 26.53 -9.44 3.27
CA PRO A 2 26.55 -8.06 2.74
C PRO A 2 26.48 -7.98 1.21
N SER A 3 27.07 -8.93 0.49
CA SER A 3 27.01 -9.00 -0.97
C SER A 3 25.59 -9.14 -1.52
N LYS A 4 24.74 -9.98 -0.89
CA LYS A 4 23.33 -10.14 -1.26
C LYS A 4 22.54 -8.85 -1.01
N VAL A 5 22.74 -8.23 0.16
CA VAL A 5 22.12 -6.93 0.49
C VAL A 5 22.54 -5.87 -0.53
N ASN A 6 23.83 -5.78 -0.86
CA ASN A 6 24.34 -4.84 -1.86
C ASN A 6 23.68 -5.05 -3.24
N ALA A 7 23.47 -6.31 -3.64
CA ALA A 7 22.82 -6.61 -4.91
C ALA A 7 21.36 -6.12 -4.93
N VAL A 8 20.59 -6.37 -3.87
CA VAL A 8 19.20 -5.90 -3.75
C VAL A 8 19.16 -4.37 -3.72
N VAL A 9 20.04 -3.73 -2.94
CA VAL A 9 20.15 -2.27 -2.89
C VAL A 9 20.40 -1.69 -4.27
N ASN A 10 21.36 -2.24 -5.03
CA ASN A 10 21.63 -1.76 -6.39
C ASN A 10 20.45 -1.98 -7.34
N ALA A 11 19.75 -3.12 -7.24
CA ALA A 11 18.58 -3.39 -8.06
C ALA A 11 17.43 -2.39 -7.78
N ILE A 12 17.15 -2.10 -6.51
CA ILE A 12 16.15 -1.09 -6.11
C ILE A 12 16.52 0.30 -6.61
N ARG A 13 17.79 0.68 -6.46
CA ARG A 13 18.30 1.97 -6.95
C ARG A 13 18.15 2.14 -8.45
N GLN A 14 18.30 1.07 -9.22
CA GLN A 14 18.10 1.10 -10.67
C GLN A 14 16.62 1.15 -11.06
N LYS A 15 15.73 0.57 -10.26
CA LYS A 15 14.28 0.60 -10.47
C LYS A 15 13.65 1.96 -10.19
N LEU A 16 14.17 2.70 -9.21
CA LEU A 16 13.60 3.99 -8.80
C LEU A 16 14.20 5.16 -9.59
N PRO A 17 13.38 6.12 -10.09
CA PRO A 17 13.87 7.28 -10.85
C PRO A 17 14.90 8.13 -10.08
N SER A 18 14.76 8.22 -8.75
CA SER A 18 15.61 9.05 -7.91
C SER A 18 17.03 8.51 -7.73
N ARG A 19 17.25 7.19 -7.96
CA ARG A 19 18.52 6.46 -7.75
C ARG A 19 19.18 6.69 -6.37
N ARG A 20 18.41 7.19 -5.40
CA ARG A 20 18.86 7.47 -4.03
C ARG A 20 19.20 6.18 -3.31
N TRP A 21 20.10 6.25 -2.35
CA TRP A 21 20.38 5.11 -1.49
C TRP A 21 19.16 4.80 -0.62
N PRO A 22 18.70 3.54 -0.56
CA PRO A 22 17.71 3.14 0.42
C PRO A 22 18.33 3.09 1.82
N LEU A 23 17.54 3.36 2.84
CA LEU A 23 17.94 3.12 4.23
C LEU A 23 18.03 1.62 4.49
N ILE A 24 19.20 1.15 4.87
CA ILE A 24 19.49 -0.23 5.23
C ILE A 24 19.41 -0.31 6.76
N VAL A 25 18.46 -1.08 7.28
CA VAL A 25 18.35 -1.36 8.71
C VAL A 25 18.92 -2.74 8.98
N LEU A 26 19.92 -2.84 9.86
CA LEU A 26 20.54 -4.11 10.22
C LEU A 26 20.80 -4.16 11.72
N HIS A 27 20.51 -5.31 12.34
CA HIS A 27 20.88 -5.52 13.74
C HIS A 27 22.41 -5.48 13.95
N ASN A 28 22.88 -4.79 14.99
CA ASN A 28 24.31 -4.55 15.24
C ASN A 28 25.15 -5.85 15.24
N LYS A 29 24.65 -6.93 15.85
CA LYS A 29 25.26 -8.28 15.79
C LYS A 29 25.58 -8.80 14.38
N ARG A 30 24.83 -8.39 13.35
CA ARG A 30 25.10 -8.77 11.95
C ARG A 30 26.22 -7.95 11.33
N ILE A 31 26.60 -6.84 11.96
CA ILE A 31 27.62 -5.88 11.53
C ILE A 31 28.90 -6.05 12.36
N THR A 32 28.80 -6.52 13.60
CA THR A 32 29.92 -6.78 14.51
C THR A 32 30.22 -8.28 14.60
N GLY A 33 31.15 -8.78 13.78
CA GLY A 33 31.59 -10.18 13.86
C GLY A 33 32.69 -10.52 12.86
N ARG A 34 33.36 -11.67 13.06
CA ARG A 34 34.56 -12.07 12.28
C ARG A 34 34.36 -12.12 10.76
N LYS A 35 33.14 -12.41 10.29
CA LYS A 35 32.80 -12.40 8.85
C LYS A 35 32.76 -10.99 8.26
N MET A 36 32.60 -9.96 9.09
CA MET A 36 32.58 -8.56 8.68
C MET A 36 33.98 -7.94 8.68
N ASP A 37 34.97 -8.63 9.25
CA ASP A 37 36.39 -8.26 9.19
C ASP A 37 37.02 -8.57 7.82
N GLU A 38 36.34 -9.37 6.99
CA GLU A 38 36.75 -9.59 5.60
C GLU A 38 36.78 -8.25 4.85
N PRO A 39 37.87 -7.93 4.11
CA PRO A 39 38.05 -6.62 3.47
C PRO A 39 36.89 -6.22 2.57
N VAL A 40 36.31 -7.18 1.84
CA VAL A 40 35.18 -6.96 0.92
C VAL A 40 33.91 -6.55 1.68
N ASN A 41 33.60 -7.24 2.79
CA ASN A 41 32.42 -6.95 3.58
C ASN A 41 32.57 -5.62 4.33
N LYS A 42 33.77 -5.36 4.87
CA LYS A 42 34.10 -4.08 5.51
C LYS A 42 33.95 -2.91 4.55
N ALA A 43 34.49 -3.02 3.34
CA ALA A 43 34.35 -1.99 2.31
C ALA A 43 32.88 -1.71 1.92
N LEU A 44 32.03 -2.74 1.88
CA LEU A 44 30.59 -2.56 1.63
C LEU A 44 29.88 -1.82 2.77
N ILE A 45 30.20 -2.17 4.02
CA ILE A 45 29.62 -1.50 5.20
C ILE A 45 30.07 -0.04 5.25
N ASP A 46 31.37 0.22 5.07
CA ASP A 46 31.91 1.59 5.06
C ASP A 46 31.30 2.41 3.92
N LYS A 47 31.07 1.81 2.75
CA LYS A 47 30.35 2.44 1.64
C LYS A 47 28.94 2.86 2.05
N TRP A 48 28.19 2.02 2.75
CA TRP A 48 26.83 2.37 3.18
C TRP A 48 26.80 3.41 4.29
N LYS A 49 27.76 3.36 5.23
CA LYS A 49 27.94 4.39 6.27
C LYS A 49 28.28 5.75 5.66
N ASN A 50 29.23 5.79 4.73
CA ASN A 50 29.64 7.04 4.06
C ASN A 50 28.53 7.63 3.18
N ALA A 51 27.57 6.81 2.75
CA ALA A 51 26.40 7.23 2.00
C ALA A 51 25.20 7.62 2.89
N ASP A 52 25.37 7.62 4.22
CA ASP A 52 24.32 7.82 5.22
C ASP A 52 23.10 6.91 4.99
N ALA A 53 23.38 5.66 4.62
CA ALA A 53 22.39 4.69 4.16
C ALA A 53 22.27 3.46 5.08
N LEU A 54 22.94 3.44 6.23
CA LEU A 54 22.96 2.30 7.15
C LEU A 54 22.62 2.74 8.56
N TYR A 55 21.57 2.14 9.13
CA TYR A 55 21.24 2.23 10.54
C TYR A 55 21.46 0.87 11.22
N SER A 56 22.30 0.87 12.26
CA SER A 56 22.57 -0.32 13.07
C SER A 56 21.68 -0.34 14.31
N THR A 57 20.74 -1.28 14.41
CA THR A 57 19.85 -1.36 15.57
C THR A 57 20.59 -1.87 16.81
N PRO A 58 20.31 -1.32 18.00
CA PRO A 58 21.00 -1.67 19.24
C PRO A 58 20.74 -3.12 19.65
N THR A 59 21.73 -3.73 20.30
CA THR A 59 21.64 -5.12 20.75
C THR A 59 20.50 -5.31 21.73
N GLY A 60 19.65 -6.30 21.47
CA GLY A 60 18.51 -6.64 22.33
C GLY A 60 17.20 -5.97 21.92
N SER A 61 17.25 -5.06 20.95
CA SER A 61 16.04 -4.52 20.31
C SER A 61 15.63 -5.35 19.10
N ASN A 62 14.33 -5.40 18.81
CA ASN A 62 13.83 -5.98 17.58
C ASN A 62 14.00 -4.98 16.43
N ASP A 63 14.74 -5.35 15.37
CA ASP A 63 14.95 -4.53 14.17
C ASP A 63 13.66 -4.26 13.40
N ASP A 64 12.63 -5.10 13.59
CA ASP A 64 11.32 -4.96 12.95
C ASP A 64 10.67 -3.60 13.13
N TRP A 65 10.67 -3.10 14.37
CA TRP A 65 10.05 -1.82 14.68
C TRP A 65 10.75 -0.64 13.99
N TYR A 66 12.05 -0.74 13.76
CA TYR A 66 12.83 0.36 13.17
C TYR A 66 12.54 0.52 11.69
N TRP A 67 12.62 -0.57 10.92
CA TRP A 67 12.31 -0.50 9.50
C TRP A 67 10.83 -0.22 9.27
N LEU A 68 9.95 -0.71 10.14
CA LEU A 68 8.51 -0.49 9.99
C LEU A 68 8.15 0.97 10.26
N TYR A 69 8.66 1.52 11.36
CA TYR A 69 8.48 2.92 11.71
C TYR A 69 9.00 3.84 10.60
N ALA A 70 10.21 3.58 10.08
CA ALA A 70 10.77 4.37 9.00
C ALA A 70 9.89 4.34 7.74
N ALA A 71 9.43 3.15 7.33
CA ALA A 71 8.60 3.00 6.13
C ALA A 71 7.25 3.72 6.27
N ILE A 72 6.60 3.60 7.42
CA ILE A 72 5.33 4.28 7.72
C ILE A 72 5.52 5.80 7.78
N LYS A 73 6.49 6.27 8.58
CA LYS A 73 6.74 7.69 8.81
C LYS A 73 7.09 8.43 7.53
N PHE A 74 7.95 7.85 6.70
CA PHE A 74 8.38 8.46 5.45
C PHE A 74 7.51 8.08 4.24
N LYS A 75 6.41 7.34 4.46
CA LYS A 75 5.45 6.91 3.43
C LYS A 75 6.16 6.30 2.21
N CYS A 76 7.12 5.40 2.46
CA CYS A 76 8.04 4.89 1.45
C CYS A 76 7.98 3.37 1.33
N LEU A 77 8.60 2.84 0.27
CA LEU A 77 8.66 1.41 0.02
C LEU A 77 9.52 0.71 1.07
N ILE A 78 9.12 -0.50 1.46
CA ILE A 78 9.92 -1.40 2.27
C ILE A 78 10.32 -2.62 1.48
N VAL A 79 11.60 -2.98 1.53
CA VAL A 79 12.15 -4.12 0.79
C VAL A 79 12.41 -5.27 1.74
N THR A 80 11.50 -6.24 1.79
CA THR A 80 11.61 -7.41 2.67
C THR A 80 10.77 -8.57 2.14
N ASN A 81 11.25 -9.79 2.35
CA ASN A 81 10.50 -11.02 2.11
C ASN A 81 9.82 -11.55 3.38
N ASP A 82 9.91 -10.82 4.49
CA ASP A 82 9.16 -11.16 5.70
C ASP A 82 7.67 -10.91 5.47
N GLU A 83 6.83 -11.89 5.77
CA GLU A 83 5.39 -11.77 5.60
C GLU A 83 4.71 -11.00 6.74
N MET A 84 5.46 -10.65 7.79
CA MET A 84 5.01 -9.92 8.98
C MET A 84 3.85 -10.64 9.68
N ARG A 85 3.94 -11.99 9.76
CA ARG A 85 2.87 -12.87 10.27
C ARG A 85 2.88 -13.07 11.78
N ASP A 86 3.93 -12.60 12.45
CA ASP A 86 4.09 -12.81 13.89
C ASP A 86 3.00 -12.10 14.69
N HIS A 87 2.65 -12.66 15.85
CA HIS A 87 1.66 -12.08 16.77
C HIS A 87 1.95 -10.61 17.12
N THR A 88 3.22 -10.21 17.09
CA THR A 88 3.68 -8.84 17.28
C THR A 88 3.01 -7.85 16.30
N PHE A 89 2.80 -8.26 15.04
CA PHE A 89 2.20 -7.40 14.01
C PHE A 89 0.66 -7.44 14.00
N GLN A 90 0.04 -8.42 14.66
CA GLN A 90 -1.42 -8.45 14.81
C GLN A 90 -1.96 -7.21 15.56
N LEU A 91 -1.10 -6.58 16.38
CA LEU A 91 -1.39 -5.30 17.05
C LEU A 91 -1.64 -4.15 16.08
N LEU A 92 -1.18 -4.23 14.83
CA LEU A 92 -1.33 -3.18 13.81
C LEU A 92 -2.71 -3.21 13.13
N GLY A 93 -3.56 -4.17 13.50
CA GLY A 93 -4.93 -4.29 13.04
C GLY A 93 -5.08 -4.97 11.68
N ASN A 94 -6.22 -5.61 11.48
CA ASN A 94 -6.49 -6.44 10.29
C ASN A 94 -6.99 -5.64 9.08
N GLU A 95 -7.35 -4.36 9.25
CA GLU A 95 -7.91 -3.53 8.18
C GLU A 95 -6.86 -2.66 7.48
N PHE A 96 -6.03 -1.96 8.26
CA PHE A 96 -5.06 -1.00 7.73
C PHE A 96 -3.77 -1.67 7.26
N PHE A 97 -3.19 -2.52 8.11
CA PHE A 97 -1.85 -3.04 7.89
C PHE A 97 -1.74 -3.91 6.63
N PRO A 98 -2.70 -4.80 6.30
CA PRO A 98 -2.64 -5.55 5.04
C PRO A 98 -2.69 -4.65 3.80
N LYS A 99 -3.55 -3.61 3.80
CA LYS A 99 -3.63 -2.62 2.71
C LYS A 99 -2.34 -1.80 2.58
N TRP A 100 -1.77 -1.39 3.71
CA TRP A 100 -0.47 -0.71 3.73
C TRP A 100 0.63 -1.62 3.18
N LYS A 101 0.67 -2.88 3.61
CA LYS A 101 1.65 -3.88 3.20
C LYS A 101 1.59 -4.11 1.69
N GLU A 102 0.40 -4.34 1.12
CA GLU A 102 0.19 -4.48 -0.33
C GLU A 102 0.81 -3.34 -1.12
N ARG A 103 0.71 -2.10 -0.61
CA ARG A 103 1.12 -0.90 -1.34
C ARG A 103 2.58 -0.50 -1.17
N HIS A 104 3.24 -0.97 -0.11
CA HIS A 104 4.58 -0.54 0.28
C HIS A 104 5.61 -1.68 0.26
N GLN A 105 5.20 -2.94 0.42
CA GLN A 105 6.10 -4.08 0.47
C GLN A 105 6.61 -4.46 -0.93
N VAL A 106 7.93 -4.47 -1.04
CA VAL A 106 8.67 -4.91 -2.22
C VAL A 106 9.34 -6.25 -1.89
N HIS A 107 8.91 -7.30 -2.58
CA HIS A 107 9.53 -8.61 -2.49
C HIS A 107 10.73 -8.71 -3.44
N PHE A 108 11.62 -9.66 -3.18
CA PHE A 108 12.71 -9.99 -4.07
C PHE A 108 13.03 -11.48 -4.10
N SER A 109 13.51 -11.97 -5.23
CA SER A 109 14.05 -13.34 -5.37
C SER A 109 15.47 -13.26 -5.92
N PHE A 110 16.28 -14.28 -5.67
CA PHE A 110 17.61 -14.39 -6.27
C PHE A 110 17.55 -15.40 -7.42
N SER A 111 17.74 -14.91 -8.65
CA SER A 111 18.04 -15.77 -9.80
C SER A 111 19.55 -16.08 -9.86
N ASN A 112 19.96 -16.92 -10.81
CA ASN A 112 21.37 -17.30 -10.99
C ASN A 112 22.29 -16.11 -11.31
N THR A 113 21.76 -14.99 -11.81
CA THR A 113 22.57 -13.85 -12.30
C THR A 113 22.32 -12.55 -11.52
N SER A 114 21.10 -12.33 -11.02
CA SER A 114 20.75 -11.07 -10.34
C SER A 114 19.48 -11.18 -9.48
N PRO A 115 19.32 -10.30 -8.47
CA PRO A 115 18.06 -10.23 -7.73
C PRO A 115 16.95 -9.66 -8.61
N VAL A 116 15.81 -10.35 -8.64
CA VAL A 116 14.57 -9.88 -9.26
C VAL A 116 13.75 -9.21 -8.17
N VAL A 117 13.27 -8.00 -8.45
CA VAL A 117 12.49 -7.19 -7.51
C VAL A 117 11.04 -7.11 -7.99
N TYR A 118 10.10 -7.44 -7.12
CA TYR A 118 8.67 -7.40 -7.36
C TYR A 118 8.09 -6.17 -6.66
N MET A 119 7.73 -5.16 -7.47
CA MET A 119 7.16 -3.90 -6.96
C MET A 119 5.69 -4.10 -6.58
N PRO A 120 5.17 -3.34 -5.60
CA PRO A 120 3.75 -3.24 -5.34
C PRO A 120 2.92 -3.00 -6.60
N PRO A 121 1.69 -3.54 -6.68
CA PRO A 121 0.78 -3.27 -7.78
C PRO A 121 0.59 -1.76 -8.02
N PRO A 122 0.46 -1.31 -9.28
CA PRO A 122 0.28 0.10 -9.61
C PRO A 122 -1.08 0.65 -9.17
N CYS A 123 -2.05 -0.22 -8.91
CA CYS A 123 -3.38 0.09 -8.42
C CYS A 123 -3.73 -0.83 -7.24
N SER A 124 -4.55 -0.33 -6.30
CA SER A 124 -5.04 -1.13 -5.18
C SER A 124 -6.10 -2.13 -5.64
N VAL A 125 -6.04 -3.36 -5.12
CA VAL A 125 -7.02 -4.41 -5.42
C VAL A 125 -8.25 -4.27 -4.52
N VAL A 126 -9.00 -3.19 -4.72
CA VAL A 126 -10.23 -2.86 -3.99
C VAL A 126 -11.35 -2.47 -4.96
N ILE A 127 -12.58 -2.43 -4.47
CA ILE A 127 -13.70 -1.88 -5.25
C ILE A 127 -13.43 -0.39 -5.49
N GLN A 128 -13.50 0.03 -6.76
CA GLN A 128 -13.19 1.39 -7.18
C GLN A 128 -14.31 1.98 -8.04
N GLU A 129 -14.71 3.20 -7.73
CA GLU A 129 -15.56 4.04 -8.57
C GLU A 129 -14.69 5.11 -9.25
N SER A 130 -14.83 5.24 -10.57
CA SER A 130 -14.19 6.30 -11.35
C SER A 130 -15.02 7.58 -11.36
N GLU A 131 -14.40 8.71 -11.69
CA GLU A 131 -15.08 10.02 -11.82
C GLU A 131 -16.25 10.01 -12.82
N LYS A 132 -16.23 9.09 -13.79
CA LYS A 132 -17.30 8.90 -14.79
C LYS A 132 -18.45 8.01 -14.28
N GLY A 133 -18.39 7.57 -13.03
CA GLY A 133 -19.35 6.66 -12.40
C GLY A 133 -19.26 5.22 -12.93
N HIS A 134 -18.10 4.80 -13.46
CA HIS A 134 -17.82 3.39 -13.75
C HIS A 134 -17.30 2.68 -12.51
N TRP A 135 -17.70 1.42 -12.33
CA TRP A 135 -17.30 0.58 -11.21
C TRP A 135 -16.35 -0.53 -11.67
N HIS A 136 -15.30 -0.74 -10.89
CA HIS A 136 -14.36 -1.85 -11.04
C HIS A 136 -14.36 -2.67 -9.75
N ILE A 137 -14.75 -3.93 -9.85
CA ILE A 137 -14.91 -4.82 -8.69
C ILE A 137 -13.98 -6.01 -8.88
N PRO A 138 -12.93 -6.16 -8.06
CA PRO A 138 -12.05 -7.33 -8.13
C PRO A 138 -12.79 -8.57 -7.61
N ILE A 139 -12.68 -9.68 -8.33
CA ILE A 139 -13.20 -10.96 -7.85
C ILE A 139 -12.17 -11.56 -6.87
N ALA A 140 -12.66 -12.12 -5.76
CA ALA A 140 -11.80 -12.81 -4.81
C ALA A 140 -11.13 -14.02 -5.49
N SER A 141 -9.82 -14.13 -5.35
CA SER A 141 -9.02 -15.28 -5.80
C SER A 141 -8.40 -15.92 -4.56
N GLU A 142 -8.15 -17.23 -4.60
CA GLU A 142 -7.45 -17.94 -3.51
C GLU A 142 -5.99 -17.50 -3.37
N LEU A 143 -5.43 -16.87 -4.40
CA LEU A 143 -4.06 -16.35 -4.42
C LEU A 143 -4.09 -14.82 -4.48
N ASP A 144 -3.66 -14.17 -3.39
CA ASP A 144 -3.66 -12.70 -3.30
C ASP A 144 -2.71 -12.01 -4.29
N TYR A 145 -1.66 -12.71 -4.72
CA TYR A 145 -0.63 -12.21 -5.64
C TYR A 145 -0.87 -12.51 -7.12
N ASP A 146 -2.09 -12.88 -7.49
CA ASP A 146 -2.42 -13.23 -8.86
C ASP A 146 -2.44 -11.99 -9.77
N SER A 147 -1.45 -11.88 -10.65
CA SER A 147 -1.37 -10.84 -11.68
C SER A 147 -2.50 -10.94 -12.72
N GLU A 148 -3.18 -12.08 -12.80
CA GLU A 148 -4.29 -12.35 -13.73
C GLU A 148 -5.66 -12.29 -13.05
N ARG A 149 -5.76 -11.60 -11.90
CA ARG A 149 -7.02 -11.44 -11.18
C ARG A 149 -8.13 -10.92 -12.10
N THR A 150 -9.28 -11.58 -12.07
CA THR A 150 -10.45 -11.18 -12.85
C THR A 150 -11.16 -9.99 -12.19
N TRP A 151 -11.56 -9.02 -13.01
CA TRP A 151 -12.29 -7.82 -12.59
C TRP A 151 -13.64 -7.74 -13.31
N LEU A 152 -14.68 -7.39 -12.56
CA LEU A 152 -15.96 -6.98 -13.13
C LEU A 152 -15.92 -5.47 -13.40
N CYS A 153 -16.13 -5.08 -14.65
CA CYS A 153 -16.19 -3.69 -15.09
C CYS A 153 -17.63 -3.31 -15.46
N ILE A 154 -18.20 -2.34 -14.74
CA ILE A 154 -19.55 -1.83 -14.98
C ILE A 154 -19.43 -0.40 -15.51
N ARG A 155 -19.83 -0.19 -16.76
CA ARG A 155 -19.76 1.11 -17.44
C ARG A 155 -21.14 1.58 -17.81
N ARG A 156 -21.37 2.89 -17.73
CA ARG A 156 -22.60 3.51 -18.24
C ARG A 156 -22.55 3.52 -19.76
N ALA A 157 -23.66 3.20 -20.41
CA ALA A 157 -23.75 3.36 -21.86
C ALA A 157 -23.68 4.85 -22.20
N ASN A 158 -22.82 5.24 -23.14
CA ASN A 158 -22.76 6.61 -23.63
C ASN A 158 -24.09 6.93 -24.34
N SER A 159 -24.89 7.85 -23.80
CA SER A 159 -26.09 8.36 -24.47
C SER A 159 -25.69 9.41 -25.52
N HIS A 160 -24.96 8.99 -26.55
CA HIS A 160 -24.76 9.78 -27.77
C HIS A 160 -25.07 8.90 -28.97
N THR A 161 -26.35 8.56 -29.13
CA THR A 161 -26.91 8.26 -30.45
C THR A 161 -27.79 9.43 -30.84
N VAL A 162 -27.16 10.43 -31.46
CA VAL A 162 -27.91 11.28 -32.40
C VAL A 162 -28.43 10.32 -33.46
N LYS A 163 -29.74 10.15 -33.52
CA LYS A 163 -30.41 9.44 -34.61
C LYS A 163 -30.16 10.25 -35.88
N GLU A 164 -29.18 9.86 -36.67
CA GLU A 164 -29.22 10.16 -38.10
C GLU A 164 -30.14 9.12 -38.74
N ASP A 165 -31.42 9.49 -38.87
CA ASP A 165 -32.35 8.85 -39.77
C ASP A 165 -31.80 8.98 -41.20
N SER A 166 -31.13 7.93 -41.68
CA SER A 166 -30.87 7.75 -43.10
C SER A 166 -31.82 6.70 -43.63
N VAL A 167 -32.90 7.19 -44.22
CA VAL A 167 -33.80 6.45 -45.08
C VAL A 167 -33.06 6.06 -46.34
N ALA A 168 -32.96 4.77 -46.63
CA ALA A 168 -32.82 4.27 -48.00
C ALA A 168 -33.55 2.93 -48.13
N ILE A 169 -34.70 3.00 -48.80
CA ILE A 169 -35.51 1.87 -49.26
C ILE A 169 -34.93 1.36 -50.58
N THR A 170 -34.73 0.05 -50.70
CA THR A 170 -35.09 -0.91 -51.80
C THR A 170 -34.01 -2.01 -51.89
N GLU A 171 -34.25 -3.29 -52.16
CA GLU A 171 -35.43 -4.10 -52.49
C GLU A 171 -35.06 -5.59 -52.28
N ASP A 172 -36.06 -6.40 -51.89
CA ASP A 172 -36.25 -7.84 -52.05
C ASP A 172 -35.07 -8.85 -52.06
N SER A 173 -35.14 -9.78 -51.10
CA SER A 173 -35.17 -11.24 -51.38
C SER A 173 -35.80 -12.01 -50.23
N GLN A 174 -36.86 -12.73 -50.55
CA GLN A 174 -37.70 -13.55 -49.69
C GLN A 174 -36.94 -14.74 -49.08
N SER A 175 -37.20 -15.05 -47.81
CA SER A 175 -37.63 -16.41 -47.45
C SER A 175 -38.43 -16.39 -46.15
N LEU A 176 -39.62 -16.98 -46.24
CA LEU A 176 -40.52 -17.30 -45.13
C LEU A 176 -39.88 -18.34 -44.22
N ASN A 177 -39.98 -18.17 -42.91
CA ASN A 177 -40.64 -19.18 -42.09
C ASN A 177 -41.22 -18.60 -40.81
N ARG A 178 -42.50 -18.91 -40.63
CA ARG A 178 -43.43 -18.52 -39.57
C ARG A 178 -43.54 -19.69 -38.61
N ASN A 179 -43.57 -19.42 -37.31
CA ASN A 179 -44.42 -20.01 -36.24
C ASN A 179 -43.83 -19.54 -34.89
N LYS A 180 -44.34 -18.47 -34.26
CA LYS A 180 -45.46 -18.38 -33.29
C LYS A 180 -45.39 -19.41 -32.13
N GLU A 181 -45.13 -18.91 -30.93
CA GLU A 181 -45.95 -19.00 -29.69
C GLU A 181 -45.19 -18.29 -28.54
N HIS A 182 -45.56 -17.07 -28.14
CA HIS A 182 -46.52 -16.72 -27.07
C HIS A 182 -46.39 -17.52 -25.77
N THR A 183 -45.74 -16.92 -24.77
CA THR A 183 -46.33 -16.79 -23.41
C THR A 183 -45.67 -15.65 -22.64
N LYS A 184 -46.47 -14.64 -22.32
CA LYS A 184 -46.19 -13.63 -21.31
C LYS A 184 -46.28 -14.30 -19.93
N SER A 185 -45.37 -13.98 -19.02
CA SER A 185 -45.74 -13.87 -17.61
C SER A 185 -45.05 -12.65 -17.01
N THR A 186 -45.91 -11.70 -16.65
CA THR A 186 -45.63 -10.52 -15.84
C THR A 186 -45.54 -10.96 -14.39
N THR A 187 -44.43 -10.70 -13.72
CA THR A 187 -44.44 -10.59 -12.25
C THR A 187 -43.67 -9.33 -11.85
N GLN A 188 -44.44 -8.26 -11.62
CA GLN A 188 -43.99 -7.12 -10.85
C GLN A 188 -43.81 -7.57 -9.40
N THR A 189 -42.58 -7.54 -8.90
CA THR A 189 -42.33 -7.55 -7.45
C THR A 189 -41.83 -6.18 -7.06
N LYS A 190 -42.73 -5.39 -6.47
CA LYS A 190 -42.41 -4.20 -5.68
C LYS A 190 -41.40 -4.58 -4.60
N VAL A 191 -40.24 -3.93 -4.58
CA VAL A 191 -39.41 -3.87 -3.37
C VAL A 191 -39.46 -2.44 -2.86
N ASN A 192 -39.95 -2.33 -1.63
CA ASN A 192 -40.16 -1.09 -0.89
C ASN A 192 -38.82 -0.38 -0.65
N SER A 193 -38.69 0.82 -1.19
CA SER A 193 -37.59 1.75 -0.91
C SER A 193 -37.92 2.56 0.35
N ASN A 194 -37.33 2.18 1.49
CA ASN A 194 -37.26 3.07 2.64
C ASN A 194 -35.93 3.83 2.59
N PHE A 195 -35.95 5.00 1.96
CA PHE A 195 -34.92 6.03 2.12
C PHE A 195 -35.11 6.72 3.47
N LEU A 196 -34.04 6.84 4.25
CA LEU A 196 -33.94 7.83 5.32
C LEU A 196 -32.90 8.89 4.89
N PRO A 197 -33.12 10.19 5.19
CA PRO A 197 -32.40 11.27 4.54
C PRO A 197 -30.98 11.44 5.10
N LEU A 198 -30.06 11.73 4.18
CA LEU A 198 -28.72 12.24 4.41
C LEU A 198 -28.79 13.55 5.23
N ASN A 199 -28.25 13.55 6.45
CA ASN A 199 -28.03 14.78 7.20
C ASN A 199 -26.60 15.27 6.95
N ASN A 200 -26.49 16.40 6.25
CA ASN A 200 -25.26 17.17 6.07
C ASN A 200 -24.79 17.68 7.44
N GLY A 201 -23.54 17.42 7.83
CA GLY A 201 -23.00 17.98 9.07
C GLY A 201 -21.51 17.76 9.32
N ASN A 202 -20.73 18.81 9.08
CA ASN A 202 -19.42 19.13 9.69
C ASN A 202 -18.25 18.14 9.54
N TYR A 203 -17.46 18.36 8.49
CA TYR A 203 -16.12 17.80 8.29
C TYR A 203 -15.05 18.26 9.31
N ASP A 204 -15.39 19.16 10.26
CA ASP A 204 -14.44 19.69 11.26
C ASP A 204 -14.40 18.92 12.60
N LYS A 205 -15.35 18.01 12.84
CA LYS A 205 -15.41 17.23 14.10
C LYS A 205 -14.40 16.08 14.20
N PRO A 206 -14.14 15.27 13.15
CA PRO A 206 -13.20 14.15 13.24
C PRO A 206 -11.77 14.61 13.51
N ARG A 207 -11.38 15.75 12.92
CA ARG A 207 -10.04 16.32 13.04
C ARG A 207 -9.69 16.73 14.47
N LYS A 208 -10.61 17.41 15.17
CA LYS A 208 -10.42 17.78 16.58
C LYS A 208 -10.35 16.56 17.49
N LEU A 209 -11.16 15.52 17.21
CA LEU A 209 -11.16 14.28 17.99
C LEU A 209 -9.84 13.51 17.84
N ALA A 210 -9.29 13.41 16.63
CA ALA A 210 -8.02 12.75 16.38
C ALA A 210 -6.84 13.48 17.04
N GLU A 211 -6.82 14.81 16.98
CA GLU A 211 -5.82 15.64 17.65
C GLU A 211 -5.91 15.54 19.19
N GLU A 212 -7.12 15.46 19.76
CA GLU A 212 -7.34 15.22 21.20
C GLU A 212 -6.93 13.81 21.62
N MET A 213 -7.25 12.79 20.82
CA MET A 213 -6.87 11.41 21.10
C MET A 213 -5.34 11.25 21.06
N TYR A 214 -4.66 11.87 20.10
CA TYR A 214 -3.20 11.85 20.03
C TYR A 214 -2.60 12.49 21.29
N LYS A 215 -3.04 13.71 21.66
CA LYS A 215 -2.58 14.42 22.87
C LYS A 215 -2.85 13.63 24.16
N ASN A 216 -3.99 12.95 24.25
CA ASN A 216 -4.33 12.14 25.42
C ASN A 216 -3.46 10.88 25.52
N ILE A 217 -3.12 10.25 24.39
CA ILE A 217 -2.18 9.12 24.38
C ILE A 217 -0.78 9.60 24.80
N THR A 218 -0.34 10.78 24.33
CA THR A 218 0.91 11.41 24.77
C THR A 218 0.88 11.88 26.22
N SER A 219 -0.28 12.16 26.82
CA SER A 219 -0.34 12.52 28.25
C SER A 219 -0.38 11.30 29.16
N ILE A 220 -1.07 10.24 28.74
CA ILE A 220 -1.26 9.02 29.54
C ILE A 220 0.04 8.20 29.60
N SER A 221 0.79 8.14 28.50
CA SER A 221 2.06 7.39 28.47
C SER A 221 3.21 8.06 29.24
N PHE A 222 3.03 9.30 29.70
CA PHE A 222 4.10 10.14 30.25
C PHE A 222 3.84 10.69 31.65
N ALA A 223 2.78 10.24 32.33
CA ALA A 223 2.47 10.66 33.70
C ALA A 223 3.54 10.23 34.74
N SER A 224 4.60 9.52 34.34
CA SER A 224 5.70 9.15 35.22
C SER A 224 7.04 8.99 34.49
N VAL A 225 7.68 10.04 33.95
CA VAL A 225 9.00 9.82 33.30
C VAL A 225 10.06 10.90 33.48
N SER A 226 11.30 10.41 33.53
CA SER A 226 12.58 11.07 33.80
C SER A 226 13.14 11.90 32.63
N SER A 227 14.15 12.71 32.95
CA SER A 227 14.84 13.68 32.09
C SER A 227 15.37 13.15 30.74
N ASP A 228 15.70 11.86 30.61
CA ASP A 228 16.32 11.33 29.37
C ASP A 228 15.33 11.17 28.21
N GLN A 229 14.03 10.99 28.49
CA GLN A 229 13.02 10.85 27.43
C GLN A 229 12.62 12.18 26.78
N HIS A 230 12.75 13.30 27.49
CA HIS A 230 12.49 14.63 26.91
C HIS A 230 13.47 14.98 25.78
N LYS A 231 14.72 14.52 25.90
CA LYS A 231 15.73 14.68 24.86
C LYS A 231 15.41 13.84 23.62
N LEU A 232 14.99 12.59 23.83
CA LEU A 232 14.56 11.70 22.75
C LEU A 232 13.34 12.25 21.99
N LEU A 233 12.35 12.80 22.71
CA LEU A 233 11.20 13.46 22.10
C LEU A 233 11.60 14.66 21.24
N SER A 234 12.50 15.50 21.75
CA SER A 234 13.02 16.65 21.00
C SER A 234 13.76 16.21 19.73
N GLU A 235 14.49 15.09 19.78
CA GLU A 235 15.16 14.50 18.62
C GLU A 235 14.16 13.88 17.62
N ILE A 236 13.06 13.27 18.10
CA ILE A 236 11.98 12.77 17.26
C ILE A 236 11.25 13.91 16.57
N GLU A 237 10.88 14.96 17.29
CA GLU A 237 10.22 16.16 16.75
C GLU A 237 11.12 16.87 15.72
N ALA A 238 12.41 17.03 16.03
CA ALA A 238 13.38 17.58 15.07
C ALA A 238 13.48 16.72 13.80
N ALA A 239 13.46 15.38 13.94
CA ALA A 239 13.43 14.47 12.80
C ALA A 239 12.11 14.53 12.01
N GLU A 240 10.97 14.80 12.67
CA GLU A 240 9.67 15.01 12.02
C GLU A 240 9.65 16.30 11.18
N MET A 241 10.22 17.38 11.73
CA MET A 241 10.38 18.65 11.03
C MET A 241 11.29 18.54 9.80
N LEU A 242 12.36 17.76 9.89
CA LEU A 242 13.26 17.49 8.75
C LEU A 242 12.61 16.62 7.66
N GLY A 243 11.68 15.74 8.04
CA GLY A 243 10.97 14.83 7.14
C GLY A 243 9.73 15.43 6.45
N ASN A 244 9.27 16.62 6.86
CA ASN A 244 8.02 17.25 6.43
C ASN A 244 6.81 16.28 6.45
N CYS A 245 6.73 15.42 7.47
CA CYS A 245 5.68 14.42 7.64
C CYS A 245 5.17 14.41 9.09
N VAL A 246 3.99 15.01 9.30
CA VAL A 246 3.11 14.63 10.41
C VAL A 246 2.54 13.26 10.04
N ILE A 247 2.58 12.29 10.97
CA ILE A 247 1.92 11.00 10.80
C ILE A 247 0.41 11.25 10.86
N ASP A 248 -0.16 11.64 9.72
CA ASP A 248 -1.58 11.82 9.52
C ASP A 248 -2.16 10.48 9.05
N PHE A 249 -2.82 9.77 9.97
CA PHE A 249 -3.65 8.62 9.64
C PHE A 249 -4.97 9.15 9.04
N GLN A 250 -4.90 9.67 7.81
CA GLN A 250 -6.10 10.01 7.06
C GLN A 250 -6.85 8.72 6.73
N ILE A 251 -8.04 8.56 7.32
CA ILE A 251 -9.11 7.67 6.86
C ILE A 251 -10.09 8.53 6.06
#